data_AF-A0A820VHT5-F1
#
_entry.id   AF-A0A820VHT5-F1
#
_cell.length_a   1.000
_cell.length_b   1.000
_cell.length_c   1.000
_cell.angle_alpha   90.00
_cell.angle_beta   90.00
_cell.angle_gamma   90.00
#
_symmetry.space_group_name_H-M   'P 1'
#
loop_
_entity.id
_entity.type
_entity.pdbx_description
1 polymer ?
#
loop_
_entity_poly.entity_id
_entity_poly.type
_entity_poly.pdbx_seq_one_letter_code
_entity_poly.pdbx_strand_id
1 'polypeptide(L)'
;HVVQCVVVAIKTIGNIMLVTFLLQFMFACMGVQLFKGTFYSCNDKSMLNKEDCKGYYLKIEDGHIYKETREWSNSKFHFDNVPQALLTLFTVATFEGWPSLLHTAIDSKGEGEGPVYNYRPFVAPFFITFIIVIAFFMVNIFVGFVIVTFQNEGEQEYRNCELNKNQRKCIEFALKAKPIKRYIPVKKSQLKIWWFVTSPPFEYAIFSLIMINTVVLAMKYHKQPDSYSKALDYLNIVFTAIFGLEFVLKMAAFHVKNYFSDPSNCCDFIIVVGSVIDIIYTDIIAPGTNVISINFFRLFRVMRLVKVLSRGEGIRTLLWTFIKSFQALPYVALLIAMLFFIYAVIGMQ
;
A
#
# COMPACT_ATOMS: atom_id res chain seq x y z
N HIS A 1 9.28 -6.69 -26.92
CA HIS A 1 8.88 -7.80 -26.03
C HIS A 1 7.73 -7.44 -25.09
N VAL A 2 7.90 -6.58 -24.05
CA VAL A 2 6.82 -6.31 -23.07
C VAL A 2 5.51 -5.83 -23.70
N VAL A 3 5.56 -4.86 -24.63
CA VAL A 3 4.37 -4.37 -25.33
C VAL A 3 3.69 -5.48 -26.16
N GLN A 4 4.46 -6.36 -26.79
CA GLN A 4 3.92 -7.51 -27.53
C GLN A 4 3.22 -8.49 -26.57
N CYS A 5 3.79 -8.75 -25.40
CA CYS A 5 3.13 -9.57 -24.36
C CYS A 5 1.80 -8.96 -23.92
N VAL A 6 1.72 -7.64 -23.76
CA VAL A 6 0.45 -6.95 -23.43
C VAL A 6 -0.58 -7.12 -24.55
N VAL A 7 -0.17 -6.96 -25.81
CA VAL A 7 -1.07 -7.15 -26.96
C VAL A 7 -1.58 -8.59 -27.06
N VAL A 8 -0.72 -9.59 -26.81
CA VAL A 8 -1.12 -11.00 -26.76
C VAL A 8 -2.10 -11.24 -25.62
N ALA A 9 -1.84 -10.69 -24.43
CA ALA A 9 -2.73 -10.81 -23.28
C ALA A 9 -4.11 -10.18 -23.54
N ILE A 10 -4.19 -9.03 -24.22
CA ILE A 10 -5.48 -8.42 -24.57
C ILE A 10 -6.33 -9.36 -25.43
N LYS A 11 -5.71 -10.06 -26.39
CA LYS A 11 -6.43 -11.03 -27.25
C LYS A 11 -6.99 -12.20 -26.46
N THR A 12 -6.27 -12.68 -25.44
CA THR A 12 -6.73 -13.80 -24.62
C THR A 12 -7.82 -13.39 -23.62
N ILE A 13 -7.77 -12.17 -23.11
CA ILE A 13 -8.74 -11.64 -22.11
C ILE A 13 -10.01 -11.09 -22.78
N GLY A 14 -10.00 -10.86 -24.10
CA GLY A 14 -11.11 -10.23 -24.84
C GLY A 14 -12.50 -10.83 -24.56
N ASN A 15 -12.60 -12.16 -24.45
CA ASN A 15 -13.87 -12.83 -24.13
C ASN A 15 -14.40 -12.46 -22.75
N ILE A 16 -13.53 -12.42 -21.74
CA ILE A 16 -13.91 -12.07 -20.36
C ILE A 16 -14.29 -10.59 -20.31
N MET A 17 -13.53 -9.71 -20.98
CA MET A 17 -13.88 -8.28 -21.06
C MET A 17 -15.24 -8.06 -21.72
N LEU A 18 -15.56 -8.82 -22.77
CA LEU A 18 -16.87 -8.75 -23.42
C LEU A 18 -18.00 -9.15 -22.46
N VAL A 19 -17.85 -10.24 -21.71
CA VAL A 19 -18.84 -10.65 -20.71
C VAL A 19 -19.00 -9.58 -19.62
N THR A 20 -17.91 -9.01 -19.11
CA THR A 20 -17.96 -7.89 -18.15
C THR A 20 -18.70 -6.69 -18.72
N PHE A 21 -18.39 -6.30 -19.95
CA PHE A 21 -19.06 -5.18 -20.60
C PHE A 21 -20.56 -5.44 -20.81
N LEU A 22 -20.95 -6.64 -21.24
CA LEU A 22 -22.35 -7.01 -21.40
C LEU A 22 -23.12 -6.97 -20.08
N LEU A 23 -22.53 -7.48 -18.99
CA LEU A 23 -23.14 -7.39 -17.66
C LEU A 23 -23.24 -5.93 -17.19
N GLN A 24 -22.18 -5.14 -17.37
CA GLN A 24 -22.21 -3.71 -17.02
C GLN A 24 -23.27 -2.96 -17.82
N PHE A 25 -23.47 -3.31 -19.09
CA PHE A 25 -24.52 -2.77 -19.94
C PHE A 25 -25.92 -3.16 -19.46
N MET A 26 -26.13 -4.42 -19.07
CA MET A 26 -27.40 -4.86 -18.47
C MET A 26 -27.73 -4.07 -17.19
N PHE A 27 -26.75 -3.91 -16.29
CA PHE A 27 -26.92 -3.10 -15.08
C PHE A 27 -27.12 -1.62 -15.38
N ALA A 28 -26.49 -1.08 -16.42
CA ALA A 28 -26.71 0.29 -16.85
C ALA A 28 -28.16 0.49 -17.32
N CYS A 29 -28.70 -0.41 -18.14
CA CYS A 29 -30.10 -0.38 -18.56
C CYS A 29 -31.07 -0.47 -17.38
N MET A 30 -30.81 -1.38 -16.43
CA MET A 30 -31.61 -1.47 -15.20
C MET A 30 -31.52 -0.19 -14.36
N GLY A 31 -30.33 0.39 -14.21
CA GLY A 31 -30.11 1.63 -13.49
C GLY A 31 -30.86 2.81 -14.11
N VAL A 32 -30.85 2.92 -15.45
CA VAL A 32 -31.63 3.94 -16.17
C VAL A 32 -33.12 3.79 -15.90
N GLN A 33 -33.65 2.56 -15.92
CA GLN A 33 -35.07 2.34 -15.61
C GLN A 33 -35.44 2.70 -14.17
N LEU A 34 -34.52 2.52 -13.22
CA LEU A 34 -34.77 2.77 -11.78
C LEU A 34 -34.59 4.22 -11.35
N PHE A 35 -33.68 4.95 -12.00
CA PHE A 35 -33.16 6.23 -11.50
C PHE A 35 -33.18 7.39 -12.52
N LYS A 36 -33.64 7.19 -13.76
CA LYS A 36 -33.74 8.27 -14.76
C LYS A 36 -34.46 9.48 -14.17
N GLY A 37 -33.91 10.68 -14.33
CA GLY A 37 -34.55 11.92 -13.92
C GLY A 37 -34.66 12.14 -12.39
N THR A 38 -34.11 11.25 -11.56
CA THR A 38 -34.31 11.30 -10.10
C THR A 38 -33.13 11.88 -9.31
N PHE A 39 -31.99 12.15 -9.96
CA PHE A 39 -30.75 12.61 -9.30
C PHE A 39 -30.56 14.13 -9.36
N TYR A 40 -31.64 14.86 -9.63
CA TYR A 40 -31.64 16.31 -9.61
C TYR A 40 -31.80 16.82 -8.19
N SER A 41 -31.14 17.93 -7.87
CA SER A 41 -31.27 18.59 -6.58
C SER A 41 -31.10 20.09 -6.72
N CYS A 42 -31.76 20.83 -5.84
CA CYS A 42 -31.49 22.25 -5.62
C CYS A 42 -30.30 22.39 -4.66
N ASN A 43 -29.48 23.42 -4.84
CA ASN A 43 -28.46 23.77 -3.84
C ASN A 43 -29.07 24.15 -2.47
N ASP A 44 -30.28 24.72 -2.46
CA ASP A 44 -31.11 24.89 -1.27
C ASP A 44 -31.93 23.61 -1.00
N LYS A 45 -31.56 22.86 0.04
CA LYS A 45 -32.22 21.60 0.45
C LYS A 45 -33.70 21.76 0.82
N SER A 46 -34.17 22.98 1.02
CA SER A 46 -35.57 23.27 1.36
C SER A 46 -36.49 23.19 0.14
N MET A 47 -35.93 23.30 -1.08
CA MET A 47 -36.69 23.32 -2.32
C MET A 47 -36.65 21.94 -3.00
N LEU A 48 -37.82 21.32 -3.11
CA LEU A 48 -37.99 19.98 -3.71
C LEU A 48 -38.35 20.03 -5.19
N ASN A 49 -38.86 21.14 -5.71
CA ASN A 49 -39.24 21.23 -7.13
C ASN A 49 -38.33 22.19 -7.88
N LYS A 50 -38.14 21.92 -9.18
CA LYS A 50 -37.42 22.81 -10.10
C LYS A 50 -38.05 24.20 -10.20
N GLU A 51 -39.36 24.30 -10.10
CA GLU A 51 -40.08 25.58 -10.19
C GLU A 51 -39.82 26.48 -8.98
N ASP A 52 -39.70 25.87 -7.79
CA ASP A 52 -39.47 26.53 -6.50
C ASP A 52 -37.99 26.88 -6.28
N CYS A 53 -37.07 26.16 -6.95
CA CYS A 53 -35.62 26.40 -6.92
C CYS A 53 -35.22 27.62 -7.77
N LYS A 54 -35.75 28.80 -7.42
CA LYS A 54 -35.44 30.08 -8.07
C LYS A 54 -35.17 31.18 -7.03
N GLY A 55 -34.48 32.22 -7.46
CA GLY A 55 -34.13 33.36 -6.62
C GLY A 55 -32.85 33.13 -5.82
N TYR A 56 -32.82 33.61 -4.58
CA TYR A 56 -31.64 33.55 -3.71
C TYR A 56 -31.98 32.86 -2.40
N TYR A 57 -30.98 32.19 -1.82
CA TYR A 57 -31.07 31.64 -0.47
C TYR A 57 -29.90 32.15 0.37
N LEU A 58 -30.06 32.09 1.69
CA LEU A 58 -29.06 32.51 2.65
C LEU A 58 -28.26 31.28 3.10
N LYS A 59 -26.97 31.28 2.78
CA LYS A 59 -26.02 30.25 3.21
C LYS A 59 -25.25 30.78 4.41
N ILE A 60 -25.27 30.03 5.51
CA ILE A 60 -24.55 30.38 6.74
C ILE A 60 -23.30 29.51 6.80
N GLU A 61 -22.12 30.11 6.63
CA GLU A 61 -20.82 29.46 6.78
C GLU A 61 -19.99 30.25 7.79
N ASP A 62 -19.43 29.57 8.79
CA ASP A 62 -18.58 30.14 9.84
C ASP A 62 -19.18 31.36 10.58
N GLY A 63 -20.51 31.41 10.70
CA GLY A 63 -21.24 32.51 11.35
C GLY A 63 -21.47 33.74 10.46
N HIS A 64 -21.03 33.72 9.20
CA HIS A 64 -21.30 34.75 8.20
C HIS A 64 -22.44 34.33 7.26
N ILE A 65 -23.25 35.31 6.86
CA ILE A 65 -24.39 35.10 5.96
C ILE A 65 -23.98 35.50 4.54
N TYR A 66 -23.98 34.52 3.65
CA TYR A 66 -23.76 34.70 2.22
C TYR A 66 -25.08 34.57 1.48
N LYS A 67 -25.27 35.41 0.46
CA LYS A 67 -26.43 35.32 -0.44
C LYS A 67 -26.00 34.62 -1.72
N GLU A 68 -26.50 33.41 -1.94
CA GLU A 68 -26.21 32.62 -3.15
C GLU A 68 -27.48 32.47 -4.01
N THR A 69 -27.30 32.34 -5.33
CA THR A 69 -28.37 32.06 -6.28
C THR A 69 -28.82 30.61 -6.16
N ARG A 70 -30.13 30.35 -6.18
CA ARG A 70 -30.64 28.98 -6.25
C ARG A 70 -30.42 28.39 -7.63
N GLU A 71 -29.85 27.20 -7.68
CA GLU A 71 -29.57 26.49 -8.93
C GLU A 71 -30.04 25.04 -8.84
N TRP A 72 -30.84 24.64 -9.82
CA TRP A 72 -31.29 23.27 -10.00
C TRP A 72 -30.30 22.52 -10.87
N SER A 73 -29.51 21.63 -10.28
CA SER A 73 -28.45 20.91 -10.98
C SER A 73 -28.62 19.40 -10.85
N ASN A 74 -28.08 18.68 -11.82
CA ASN A 74 -28.01 17.22 -11.79
C ASN A 74 -26.73 16.79 -11.08
N SER A 75 -26.77 15.62 -10.43
CA SER A 75 -25.55 14.97 -9.94
C SER A 75 -24.56 14.72 -11.09
N LYS A 76 -23.26 14.87 -10.81
CA LYS A 76 -22.19 14.61 -11.79
C LYS A 76 -22.24 13.17 -12.34
N PHE A 77 -22.58 12.22 -11.49
CA PHE A 77 -22.82 10.82 -11.84
C PHE A 77 -24.30 10.52 -11.68
N HIS A 78 -24.96 10.12 -12.76
CA HIS A 78 -26.41 9.96 -12.85
C HIS A 78 -26.79 8.89 -13.88
N PHE A 79 -28.06 8.49 -13.88
CA PHE A 79 -28.59 7.38 -14.68
C PHE A 79 -29.60 7.83 -15.74
N ASP A 80 -29.47 9.04 -16.30
CA ASP A 80 -30.45 9.54 -17.27
C ASP A 80 -30.36 8.83 -18.63
N ASN A 81 -29.14 8.45 -19.04
CA ASN A 81 -28.87 7.76 -20.29
C ASN A 81 -27.88 6.61 -20.07
N VAL A 82 -27.94 5.58 -20.92
CA VAL A 82 -27.09 4.39 -20.79
C VAL A 82 -25.58 4.70 -20.79
N PRO A 83 -25.03 5.59 -21.65
CA PRO A 83 -23.61 5.93 -21.59
C PRO A 83 -23.17 6.55 -20.26
N GLN A 84 -24.01 7.42 -19.69
CA GLN A 84 -23.74 8.04 -18.40
C GLN A 84 -23.90 7.04 -17.24
N ALA A 85 -24.88 6.14 -17.34
CA ALA A 85 -25.04 5.03 -16.40
C ALA A 85 -23.84 4.08 -16.43
N LEU A 86 -23.27 3.79 -17.61
CA LEU A 86 -22.03 3.01 -17.75
C LEU A 86 -20.85 3.69 -17.03
N LEU A 87 -20.69 5.01 -17.21
CA LEU A 87 -19.67 5.79 -16.51
C LEU A 87 -19.89 5.80 -14.99
N THR A 88 -21.14 5.96 -14.56
CA THR A 88 -21.53 5.96 -13.14
C THR A 88 -21.31 4.58 -12.51
N LEU A 89 -21.60 3.50 -13.22
CA LEU A 89 -21.31 2.14 -12.74
C LEU A 89 -19.81 1.82 -12.78
N PHE A 90 -19.03 2.45 -13.68
CA PHE A 90 -17.59 2.32 -13.69
C PHE A 90 -16.96 2.86 -12.40
N THR A 91 -17.40 4.03 -11.90
CA THR A 91 -16.90 4.57 -10.63
C THR A 91 -17.31 3.69 -9.43
N VAL A 92 -18.52 3.13 -9.45
CA VAL A 92 -18.94 2.15 -8.44
C VAL A 92 -18.09 0.89 -8.49
N ALA A 93 -17.73 0.40 -9.69
CA ALA A 93 -16.89 -0.78 -9.87
C ALA A 93 -15.44 -0.56 -9.38
N THR A 94 -14.93 0.68 -9.40
CA THR A 94 -13.63 1.03 -8.82
C THR A 94 -13.68 1.32 -7.32
N PHE A 95 -14.85 1.20 -6.68
CA PHE A 95 -15.10 1.59 -5.29
C PHE A 95 -14.85 3.06 -4.95
N GLU A 96 -14.93 3.94 -5.95
CA GLU A 96 -14.69 5.38 -5.78
C GLU A 96 -16.02 6.14 -5.72
N GLY A 97 -16.29 6.82 -4.61
CA GLY A 97 -17.50 7.66 -4.45
C GLY A 97 -18.83 6.91 -4.48
N TRP A 98 -18.83 5.58 -4.39
CA TRP A 98 -20.08 4.79 -4.40
C TRP A 98 -21.00 5.02 -3.19
N PRO A 99 -20.53 5.33 -1.96
CA PRO A 99 -21.44 5.55 -0.84
C PRO A 99 -22.26 6.84 -1.01
N SER A 100 -21.65 7.91 -1.52
CA SER A 100 -22.38 9.16 -1.80
C SER A 100 -23.42 8.97 -2.90
N LEU A 101 -23.07 8.23 -3.96
CA LEU A 101 -24.01 7.86 -5.02
C LEU A 101 -25.17 6.99 -4.49
N LEU A 102 -24.88 6.04 -3.60
CA LEU A 102 -25.89 5.23 -2.94
C LEU A 102 -26.83 6.09 -2.10
N HIS A 103 -26.31 7.04 -1.32
CA HIS A 103 -27.13 7.95 -0.54
C HIS A 103 -28.02 8.83 -1.44
N THR A 104 -27.48 9.38 -2.52
CA THR A 104 -28.28 10.10 -3.53
C THR A 104 -29.38 9.22 -4.13
N ALA A 105 -29.09 7.94 -4.39
CA ALA A 105 -30.08 6.99 -4.89
C ALA A 105 -31.16 6.65 -3.85
N ILE A 106 -30.80 6.48 -2.57
CA ILE A 106 -31.74 6.23 -1.47
C ILE A 106 -32.65 7.44 -1.25
N ASP A 107 -32.08 8.65 -1.33
CA ASP A 107 -32.84 9.89 -1.13
C ASP A 107 -33.65 10.28 -2.38
N SER A 108 -33.44 9.61 -3.51
CA SER A 108 -34.18 9.88 -4.75
C SER A 108 -35.68 9.57 -4.60
N LYS A 109 -36.54 10.44 -5.13
CA LYS A 109 -38.00 10.30 -5.06
C LYS A 109 -38.63 9.96 -6.42
N GLY A 110 -38.85 10.97 -7.23
CA GLY A 110 -39.51 10.87 -8.54
C GLY A 110 -38.80 11.71 -9.60
N GLU A 111 -39.26 11.61 -10.84
CA GLU A 111 -38.71 12.39 -11.96
C GLU A 111 -38.99 13.89 -11.77
N GLY A 112 -37.94 14.70 -11.78
CA GLY A 112 -38.06 16.16 -11.63
C GLY A 112 -38.32 16.65 -10.20
N GLU A 113 -38.35 15.73 -9.23
CA GLU A 113 -38.43 16.04 -7.80
C GLU A 113 -37.06 15.91 -7.13
N GLY A 114 -36.85 16.70 -6.10
CA GLY A 114 -35.63 16.75 -5.31
C GLY A 114 -35.55 15.61 -4.30
N PRO A 115 -34.36 15.40 -3.71
CA PRO A 115 -34.15 14.30 -2.79
C PRO A 115 -34.94 14.47 -1.49
N VAL A 116 -35.54 13.39 -1.01
CA VAL A 116 -36.17 13.27 0.31
C VAL A 116 -35.38 12.25 1.12
N TYR A 117 -34.90 12.68 2.28
CA TYR A 117 -34.06 11.85 3.13
C TYR A 117 -34.69 10.48 3.40
N ASN A 118 -33.94 9.42 3.07
CA ASN A 118 -34.29 8.02 3.32
C ASN A 118 -35.63 7.56 2.70
N TYR A 119 -35.98 8.08 1.53
CA TYR A 119 -37.25 7.77 0.87
C TYR A 119 -37.29 6.36 0.24
N ARG A 120 -36.21 5.91 -0.41
CA ARG A 120 -36.12 4.60 -1.11
C ARG A 120 -34.94 3.74 -0.65
N PRO A 121 -34.83 3.32 0.62
CA PRO A 121 -33.74 2.44 1.06
C PRO A 121 -33.68 1.09 0.30
N PHE A 122 -34.80 0.64 -0.27
CA PHE A 122 -34.91 -0.60 -1.04
C PHE A 122 -34.13 -0.61 -2.37
N VAL A 123 -33.55 0.52 -2.80
CA VAL A 123 -32.67 0.56 -3.98
C VAL A 123 -31.22 0.17 -3.65
N ALA A 124 -30.85 0.12 -2.36
CA ALA A 124 -29.50 -0.26 -1.94
C ALA A 124 -29.05 -1.65 -2.43
N PRO A 125 -29.91 -2.69 -2.46
CA PRO A 125 -29.56 -4.00 -3.03
C PRO A 125 -29.09 -3.95 -4.49
N PHE A 126 -29.52 -2.97 -5.29
CA PHE A 126 -29.02 -2.80 -6.67
C PHE A 126 -27.50 -2.56 -6.68
N PHE A 127 -27.02 -1.62 -5.88
CA PHE A 127 -25.60 -1.28 -5.79
C PHE A 127 -24.79 -2.41 -5.15
N ILE A 128 -25.30 -3.01 -4.07
CA ILE A 128 -24.62 -4.13 -3.38
C ILE A 128 -24.48 -5.34 -4.31
N THR A 129 -25.54 -5.69 -5.03
CA THR A 129 -25.52 -6.81 -5.99
C THR A 129 -24.55 -6.52 -7.13
N PHE A 130 -24.59 -5.30 -7.69
CA PHE A 130 -23.63 -4.88 -8.72
C PHE A 130 -22.18 -4.99 -8.23
N ILE A 131 -21.89 -4.52 -7.02
CA ILE A 131 -20.56 -4.61 -6.40
C ILE A 131 -20.10 -6.06 -6.27
N ILE A 132 -20.95 -6.94 -5.74
CA ILE A 132 -20.61 -8.36 -5.57
C ILE A 132 -20.34 -9.01 -6.94
N VAL A 133 -21.23 -8.80 -7.91
CA VAL A 133 -21.14 -9.44 -9.24
C VAL A 133 -19.99 -8.89 -10.08
N ILE A 134 -19.81 -7.57 -10.14
CA ILE A 134 -18.84 -6.94 -11.05
C ILE A 134 -17.52 -6.69 -10.34
N ALA A 135 -17.52 -6.02 -9.20
CA ALA A 135 -16.26 -5.63 -8.55
C ALA A 135 -15.55 -6.83 -7.90
N PHE A 136 -16.28 -7.78 -7.30
CA PHE A 136 -15.65 -8.94 -6.66
C PHE A 136 -15.44 -10.11 -7.63
N PHE A 137 -16.49 -10.59 -8.31
CA PHE A 137 -16.33 -11.77 -9.19
C PHE A 137 -15.50 -11.46 -10.45
N MET A 138 -15.72 -10.34 -11.14
CA MET A 138 -15.00 -10.11 -12.41
C MET A 138 -13.52 -9.79 -12.22
N VAL A 139 -13.14 -9.04 -11.16
CA VAL A 139 -11.71 -8.81 -10.85
C VAL A 139 -11.03 -10.13 -10.49
N ASN A 140 -11.67 -10.99 -9.70
CA ASN A 140 -11.10 -12.28 -9.33
C ASN A 140 -10.99 -13.24 -10.53
N ILE A 141 -11.97 -13.28 -11.43
CA ILE A 141 -11.91 -14.05 -12.68
C ILE A 141 -10.79 -13.52 -13.57
N PHE A 142 -10.68 -12.20 -13.69
CA PHE A 142 -9.62 -11.57 -14.48
C PHE A 142 -8.22 -11.93 -13.95
N VAL A 143 -7.99 -11.77 -12.64
CA VAL A 143 -6.72 -12.12 -12.00
C VAL A 143 -6.43 -13.62 -12.15
N GLY A 144 -7.41 -14.49 -11.91
CA GLY A 144 -7.26 -15.94 -12.08
C GLY A 144 -6.88 -16.33 -13.51
N PHE A 145 -7.56 -15.76 -14.51
CA PHE A 145 -7.27 -16.03 -15.92
C PHE A 145 -5.87 -15.54 -16.32
N VAL A 146 -5.47 -14.35 -15.88
CA VAL A 146 -4.14 -13.79 -16.14
C VAL A 146 -3.05 -14.68 -15.54
N ILE A 147 -3.24 -15.16 -14.30
CA ILE A 147 -2.29 -16.08 -13.66
C ILE A 147 -2.17 -17.39 -14.45
N VAL A 148 -3.29 -18.01 -14.82
CA VAL A 148 -3.28 -19.27 -15.60
C VAL A 148 -2.63 -19.07 -16.96
N THR A 149 -2.92 -17.96 -17.64
CA THR A 149 -2.30 -17.64 -18.93
C THR A 149 -0.78 -17.47 -18.81
N PHE A 150 -0.31 -16.68 -17.83
CA PHE A 150 1.12 -16.51 -17.61
C PHE A 150 1.83 -17.79 -17.18
N GLN A 151 1.15 -18.66 -16.41
CA GLN A 151 1.69 -19.97 -16.05
C GLN A 151 1.82 -20.87 -17.28
N ASN A 152 0.79 -20.93 -18.13
CA ASN A 152 0.80 -21.73 -19.35
C ASN A 152 1.90 -21.27 -20.32
N GLU A 153 2.02 -19.96 -20.57
CA GLU A 153 3.07 -19.38 -21.41
C GLU A 153 4.47 -19.65 -20.84
N GLY A 154 4.64 -19.51 -19.52
CA GLY A 154 5.92 -19.81 -18.84
C GLY A 154 6.30 -21.29 -18.85
N GLU A 155 5.34 -22.19 -18.98
CA GLU A 155 5.59 -23.64 -19.05
C GLU A 155 5.66 -24.18 -20.50
N GLN A 156 5.21 -23.39 -21.49
CA GLN A 156 5.21 -23.77 -22.90
C GLN A 156 6.61 -24.04 -23.45
N GLU A 157 7.61 -23.23 -23.06
CA GLU A 157 9.01 -23.44 -23.46
C GLU A 157 9.56 -24.80 -23.01
N TYR A 158 8.99 -25.35 -21.94
CA TYR A 158 9.43 -26.60 -21.34
C TYR A 158 8.51 -27.79 -21.61
N ARG A 159 7.49 -27.64 -22.47
CA ARG A 159 6.47 -28.66 -22.72
C ARG A 159 7.03 -29.98 -23.24
N ASN A 160 8.13 -29.92 -23.99
CA ASN A 160 8.80 -31.08 -24.58
C ASN A 160 9.98 -31.59 -23.73
N CYS A 161 10.19 -31.04 -22.54
CA CYS A 161 11.25 -31.47 -21.64
C CYS A 161 10.73 -32.61 -20.74
N GLU A 162 11.40 -33.75 -20.76
CA GLU A 162 11.04 -34.92 -19.92
C GLU A 162 11.16 -34.63 -18.41
N LEU A 163 11.94 -33.60 -18.03
CA LEU A 163 12.18 -33.26 -16.64
C LEU A 163 11.09 -32.35 -16.07
N ASN A 164 10.55 -32.76 -14.93
CA ASN A 164 9.60 -31.97 -14.15
C ASN A 164 10.25 -30.70 -13.57
N LYS A 165 9.43 -29.67 -13.30
CA LYS A 165 9.85 -28.37 -12.74
C LYS A 165 10.74 -28.49 -11.50
N ASN A 166 10.41 -29.42 -10.60
CA ASN A 166 11.19 -29.66 -9.37
C ASN A 166 12.56 -30.29 -9.66
N GLN A 167 12.62 -31.23 -10.62
CA GLN A 167 13.89 -31.86 -11.03
C GLN A 167 14.81 -30.85 -11.70
N ARG A 168 14.27 -30.01 -12.60
CA ARG A 168 15.03 -28.93 -13.25
C ARG A 168 15.65 -27.98 -12.24
N LYS A 169 14.85 -27.50 -11.27
CA LYS A 169 15.35 -26.60 -10.21
C LYS A 169 16.41 -27.27 -9.34
N CYS A 170 16.26 -28.56 -9.03
CA CYS A 170 17.24 -29.31 -8.24
C CYS A 170 18.56 -29.49 -8.99
N ILE A 171 18.51 -29.89 -10.27
CA ILE A 171 19.70 -30.05 -11.12
C ILE A 171 20.39 -28.71 -11.35
N GLU A 172 19.62 -27.66 -11.65
CA GLU A 172 20.18 -26.32 -11.81
C GLU A 172 20.89 -25.85 -10.53
N PHE A 173 20.28 -26.09 -9.36
CA PHE A 173 20.92 -25.79 -8.08
C PHE A 173 22.20 -26.60 -7.89
N ALA A 174 22.16 -27.92 -8.14
CA ALA A 174 23.33 -28.79 -8.00
C ALA A 174 24.50 -28.36 -8.91
N LEU A 175 24.22 -27.92 -10.13
CA LEU A 175 25.22 -27.46 -11.09
C LEU A 175 25.75 -26.04 -10.80
N LYS A 176 24.90 -25.15 -10.27
CA LYS A 176 25.25 -23.73 -10.04
C LYS A 176 25.65 -23.41 -8.60
N ALA A 177 25.45 -24.33 -7.65
CA ALA A 177 25.74 -24.11 -6.24
C ALA A 177 27.22 -23.78 -6.05
N LYS A 178 27.48 -22.68 -5.34
CA LYS A 178 28.82 -22.27 -4.93
C LYS A 178 28.95 -22.42 -3.42
N PRO A 179 30.13 -22.78 -2.90
CA PRO A 179 30.33 -22.89 -1.46
C PRO A 179 30.07 -21.55 -0.77
N ILE A 180 29.33 -21.60 0.34
CA ILE A 180 29.05 -20.43 1.15
C ILE A 180 30.32 -20.09 1.94
N LYS A 181 30.76 -18.83 1.86
CA LYS A 181 31.91 -18.35 2.64
C LYS A 181 31.50 -18.18 4.11
N ARG A 182 31.95 -19.08 4.98
CA ARG A 182 31.82 -18.93 6.44
C ARG A 182 33.16 -18.47 7.01
N TYR A 183 33.18 -17.30 7.66
CA TYR A 183 34.39 -16.81 8.31
C TYR A 183 34.57 -17.46 9.68
N ILE A 184 35.76 -18.02 9.91
CA ILE A 184 36.19 -18.53 11.21
C ILE A 184 37.50 -17.81 11.56
N PRO A 185 37.57 -17.09 12.69
CA PRO A 185 38.78 -16.37 13.07
C PRO A 185 39.88 -17.33 13.56
N VAL A 186 41.14 -17.01 13.26
CA VAL A 186 42.31 -17.83 13.63
C VAL A 186 42.84 -17.48 15.03
N LYS A 187 42.72 -16.22 15.46
CA LYS A 187 43.25 -15.75 16.75
C LYS A 187 42.39 -16.25 17.92
N LYS A 188 43.03 -16.80 18.96
CA LYS A 188 42.35 -17.37 20.15
C LYS A 188 41.40 -16.39 20.86
N SER A 189 41.79 -15.12 21.02
CA SER A 189 40.94 -14.10 21.65
C SER A 189 39.70 -13.76 20.81
N GLN A 190 39.89 -13.60 19.50
CA GLN A 190 38.82 -13.34 18.54
C GLN A 190 37.87 -14.54 18.42
N LEU A 191 38.39 -15.76 18.48
CA LEU A 191 37.59 -16.98 18.44
C LEU A 191 36.62 -17.09 19.62
N LYS A 192 37.04 -16.69 20.83
CA LYS A 192 36.14 -16.64 21.99
C LYS A 192 34.97 -15.67 21.78
N ILE A 193 35.26 -14.46 21.27
CA ILE A 193 34.24 -13.44 20.99
C ILE A 193 33.31 -13.92 19.87
N TRP A 194 33.87 -14.50 18.81
CA TRP A 194 33.10 -15.04 17.70
C TRP A 194 32.18 -16.18 18.14
N TRP A 195 32.65 -17.09 18.99
CA TRP A 195 31.84 -18.17 19.53
C TRP A 195 30.69 -17.66 20.39
N PHE A 196 30.94 -16.61 21.20
CA PHE A 196 29.89 -15.95 21.98
C PHE A 196 28.86 -15.23 21.12
N VAL A 197 29.29 -14.41 20.16
CA VAL A 197 28.40 -13.62 19.28
C VAL A 197 27.57 -14.50 18.35
N THR A 198 28.12 -15.64 17.93
CA THR A 198 27.43 -16.63 17.06
C THR A 198 26.57 -17.60 17.87
N SER A 199 26.54 -17.48 19.20
CA SER A 199 25.78 -18.41 20.05
C SER A 199 24.26 -18.13 19.96
N PRO A 200 23.41 -19.17 19.90
CA PRO A 200 21.96 -19.00 19.96
C PRO A 200 21.43 -18.14 21.12
N PRO A 201 21.93 -18.25 22.38
CA PRO A 201 21.42 -17.42 23.47
C PRO A 201 21.72 -15.92 23.27
N PHE A 202 22.87 -15.56 22.68
CA PHE A 202 23.16 -14.17 22.34
C PHE A 202 22.17 -13.64 21.30
N GLU A 203 21.85 -14.43 20.27
CA GLU A 203 20.88 -14.06 19.25
C GLU A 203 19.47 -13.87 19.83
N TYR A 204 19.00 -14.80 20.68
CA TYR A 204 17.70 -14.68 21.35
C TYR A 204 17.64 -13.49 22.32
N ALA A 205 18.74 -13.18 23.01
CA ALA A 205 18.82 -12.03 23.91
C ALA A 205 18.68 -10.71 23.14
N ILE A 206 19.42 -10.55 22.03
CA ILE A 206 19.30 -9.36 21.17
C ILE A 206 17.91 -9.26 20.56
N PHE A 207 17.35 -10.37 20.08
CA PHE A 207 15.99 -10.38 19.55
C PHE A 207 14.95 -9.95 20.58
N SER A 208 15.06 -10.45 21.81
CA SER A 208 14.18 -10.06 22.91
C SER A 208 14.31 -8.56 23.24
N LEU A 209 15.52 -8.02 23.22
CA LEU A 209 15.76 -6.58 23.42
C LEU A 209 15.15 -5.73 22.30
N ILE A 210 15.19 -6.19 21.04
CA ILE A 210 14.52 -5.51 19.92
C ILE A 210 13.00 -5.49 20.15
N MET A 211 12.41 -6.61 20.60
CA MET A 211 10.98 -6.69 20.90
C MET A 211 10.58 -5.75 22.04
N ILE A 212 11.36 -5.73 23.12
CA ILE A 212 11.10 -4.80 24.23
C ILE A 212 11.25 -3.34 23.76
N ASN A 213 12.28 -3.02 22.96
CA ASN A 213 12.45 -1.67 22.42
C ASN A 213 11.27 -1.25 21.53
N THR A 214 10.72 -2.18 20.74
CA THR A 214 9.51 -1.96 19.93
C THR A 214 8.32 -1.56 20.81
N VAL A 215 8.10 -2.28 21.91
CA VAL A 215 7.02 -1.99 22.87
C VAL A 215 7.23 -0.62 23.53
N VAL A 216 8.45 -0.30 23.95
CA VAL A 216 8.80 1.01 24.53
C VAL A 216 8.57 2.15 23.53
N LEU A 217 8.81 1.93 22.24
CA LEU A 217 8.53 2.93 21.21
C LEU A 217 7.02 3.14 21.01
N ALA A 218 6.23 2.05 21.08
CA ALA A 218 4.77 2.09 20.97
C ALA A 218 4.05 2.70 22.19
N MET A 219 4.74 2.81 23.34
CA MET A 219 4.21 3.35 24.58
C MET A 219 4.09 4.89 24.61
N LYS A 220 4.69 5.62 23.66
CA LYS A 220 4.56 7.10 23.61
C LYS A 220 3.13 7.52 23.25
N TYR A 221 2.55 8.45 24.02
CA TYR A 221 1.20 8.98 23.77
C TYR A 221 1.12 10.51 23.95
N HIS A 222 0.05 11.11 23.42
CA HIS A 222 -0.16 12.56 23.47
C HIS A 222 -0.55 13.03 24.89
N LYS A 223 0.03 14.15 25.35
CA LYS A 223 -0.13 14.69 26.72
C LYS A 223 0.32 13.76 27.85
N GLN A 224 1.39 12.99 27.60
CA GLN A 224 2.04 12.20 28.65
C GLN A 224 2.77 13.09 29.67
N PRO A 225 2.84 12.68 30.95
CA PRO A 225 3.54 13.46 31.97
C PRO A 225 5.04 13.50 31.70
N ASP A 226 5.69 14.61 32.06
CA ASP A 226 7.11 14.85 31.75
C ASP A 226 8.04 13.75 32.31
N SER A 227 7.77 13.25 33.51
CA SER A 227 8.54 12.15 34.12
C SER A 227 8.46 10.86 33.29
N TYR A 228 7.31 10.57 32.70
CA TYR A 228 7.12 9.42 31.84
C TYR A 228 7.87 9.58 30.51
N SER A 229 7.81 10.78 29.91
CA SER A 229 8.59 11.07 28.71
C SER A 229 10.08 10.90 28.94
N LYS A 230 10.60 11.45 30.05
CA LYS A 230 12.01 11.31 30.44
C LYS A 230 12.42 9.85 30.67
N ALA A 231 11.58 9.04 31.30
CA ALA A 231 11.84 7.62 31.49
C ALA A 231 11.93 6.86 30.16
N LEU A 232 11.01 7.11 29.22
CA LEU A 232 11.05 6.50 27.89
C LEU A 232 12.27 6.96 27.08
N ASP A 233 12.68 8.23 27.18
CA ASP A 233 13.87 8.74 26.50
C ASP A 233 15.16 8.14 27.09
N TYR A 234 15.23 7.98 28.42
CA TYR A 234 16.33 7.25 29.07
C TYR A 234 16.42 5.79 28.60
N LEU A 235 15.30 5.06 28.54
CA LEU A 235 15.27 3.71 27.99
C LEU A 235 15.76 3.66 26.54
N ASN A 236 15.39 4.64 25.71
CA ASN A 236 15.85 4.72 24.33
C ASN A 236 17.38 4.87 24.23
N ILE A 237 17.99 5.65 25.12
CA ILE A 237 19.46 5.77 25.20
C ILE A 237 20.08 4.43 25.60
N VAL A 238 19.52 3.75 26.61
CA VAL A 238 19.98 2.42 27.05
C VAL A 238 19.93 1.40 25.92
N PHE A 239 18.82 1.29 25.18
CA PHE A 239 18.74 0.39 24.03
C PHE A 239 19.75 0.73 22.94
N THR A 240 20.00 2.02 22.70
CA THR A 240 21.01 2.47 21.72
C THR A 240 22.41 2.02 22.13
N ALA A 241 22.75 2.16 23.42
CA ALA A 241 24.03 1.71 23.95
C ALA A 241 24.18 0.19 23.82
N ILE A 242 23.13 -0.60 24.12
CA ILE A 242 23.15 -2.05 23.99
C ILE A 242 23.34 -2.47 22.52
N PHE A 243 22.63 -1.85 21.57
CA PHE A 243 22.82 -2.14 20.15
C PHE A 243 24.16 -1.65 19.60
N GLY A 244 24.71 -0.56 20.16
CA GLY A 244 26.07 -0.13 19.88
C GLY A 244 27.10 -1.16 20.35
N LEU A 245 26.90 -1.74 21.54
CA LEU A 245 27.75 -2.80 22.07
C LEU A 245 27.64 -4.09 21.25
N GLU A 246 26.43 -4.46 20.81
CA GLU A 246 26.21 -5.55 19.85
C GLU A 246 27.06 -5.34 18.58
N PHE A 247 27.02 -4.14 18.01
CA PHE A 247 27.80 -3.77 16.83
C PHE A 247 29.31 -3.92 17.08
N VAL A 248 29.83 -3.39 18.18
CA VAL A 248 31.26 -3.48 18.52
C VAL A 248 31.69 -4.94 18.69
N LEU A 249 30.90 -5.76 19.39
CA LEU A 249 31.18 -7.18 19.55
C LEU A 249 31.19 -7.93 18.21
N LYS A 250 30.19 -7.69 17.35
CA LYS A 250 30.14 -8.29 16.00
C LYS A 250 31.31 -7.85 15.13
N MET A 251 31.68 -6.56 15.18
CA MET A 251 32.82 -6.03 14.43
C MET A 251 34.15 -6.68 14.89
N ALA A 252 34.33 -6.85 16.20
CA ALA A 252 35.48 -7.55 16.77
C ALA A 252 35.51 -9.04 16.39
N ALA A 253 34.35 -9.70 16.35
CA ALA A 253 34.22 -11.11 15.98
C ALA A 253 34.54 -11.36 14.49
N PHE A 254 33.89 -10.63 13.58
CA PHE A 254 33.92 -10.94 12.14
C PHE A 254 35.03 -10.24 11.36
N HIS A 255 35.72 -9.26 11.94
CA HIS A 255 36.62 -8.35 11.23
C HIS A 255 35.88 -7.48 10.19
N VAL A 256 36.32 -6.22 10.01
CA VAL A 256 35.62 -5.17 9.26
C VAL A 256 35.12 -5.65 7.89
N LYS A 257 36.00 -6.28 7.09
CA LYS A 257 35.68 -6.75 5.74
C LYS A 257 34.51 -7.74 5.70
N ASN A 258 34.46 -8.70 6.61
CA ASN A 258 33.41 -9.72 6.57
C ASN A 258 32.13 -9.23 7.25
N TYR A 259 32.24 -8.35 8.24
CA TYR A 259 31.07 -7.69 8.84
C TYR A 259 30.25 -6.94 7.77
N PHE A 260 30.89 -6.11 6.95
CA PHE A 260 30.22 -5.34 5.90
C PHE A 260 29.85 -6.15 4.65
N SER A 261 30.30 -7.40 4.55
CA SER A 261 29.92 -8.30 3.46
C SER A 261 28.50 -8.87 3.63
N ASP A 262 27.97 -8.91 4.85
CA ASP A 262 26.60 -9.33 5.13
C ASP A 262 25.65 -8.11 5.10
N PRO A 263 24.66 -8.07 4.19
CA PRO A 263 23.69 -6.97 4.10
C PRO A 263 22.93 -6.72 5.41
N SER A 264 22.68 -7.78 6.18
CA SER A 264 21.94 -7.71 7.46
C SER A 264 22.72 -6.89 8.49
N ASN A 265 24.02 -7.16 8.59
CA ASN A 265 24.94 -6.45 9.48
C ASN A 265 25.22 -5.01 9.00
N CYS A 266 25.23 -4.78 7.68
CA CYS A 266 25.34 -3.44 7.10
C CYS A 266 24.13 -2.56 7.46
N CYS A 267 22.92 -3.13 7.39
CA CYS A 267 21.70 -2.46 7.85
C CYS A 267 21.75 -2.15 9.36
N ASP A 268 22.17 -3.13 10.18
CA ASP A 268 22.34 -2.94 11.63
C ASP A 268 23.31 -1.78 11.95
N PHE A 269 24.41 -1.66 11.18
CA PHE A 269 25.38 -0.57 11.33
C PHE A 269 24.77 0.80 11.03
N ILE A 270 24.05 0.93 9.92
CA ILE A 270 23.36 2.19 9.55
C ILE A 270 22.39 2.61 10.67
N ILE A 271 21.64 1.65 11.24
CA ILE A 271 20.70 1.91 12.32
C ILE A 271 21.41 2.39 13.60
N VAL A 272 22.53 1.77 13.97
CA VAL A 272 23.32 2.17 15.14
C VAL A 272 23.91 3.56 14.94
N VAL A 273 24.52 3.85 13.79
CA VAL A 273 25.07 5.17 13.48
C VAL A 273 23.98 6.24 13.49
N GLY A 274 22.85 6.01 12.82
CA GLY A 274 21.71 6.93 12.81
C GLY A 274 21.15 7.18 14.20
N SER A 275 21.11 6.14 15.06
CA SER A 275 20.66 6.26 16.45
C SER A 275 21.63 7.07 17.32
N VAL A 276 22.93 6.94 17.11
CA VAL A 276 23.94 7.74 17.83
C VAL A 276 23.86 9.21 17.40
N ILE A 277 23.72 9.46 16.09
CA ILE A 277 23.54 10.82 15.55
C ILE A 277 22.28 11.47 16.13
N ASP A 278 21.17 10.73 16.22
CA ASP A 278 19.91 11.22 16.80
C ASP A 278 20.09 11.66 18.27
N ILE A 279 20.77 10.87 19.10
CA ILE A 279 21.05 11.22 20.51
C ILE A 279 21.95 12.45 20.58
N ILE A 280 23.07 12.48 19.85
CA ILE A 280 24.00 13.62 19.88
C ILE A 280 23.29 14.92 19.47
N TYR A 281 22.48 14.86 18.41
CA TYR A 281 21.81 16.05 17.92
C TYR A 281 20.71 16.54 18.88
N THR A 282 19.92 15.61 19.43
CA THR A 282 18.79 15.94 20.32
C THR A 282 19.24 16.41 21.70
N ASP A 283 20.25 15.77 22.28
CA ASP A 283 20.61 15.97 23.70
C ASP A 283 21.81 16.91 23.90
N ILE A 284 22.69 17.07 22.91
CA ILE A 284 23.93 17.84 23.05
C ILE A 284 23.88 19.17 22.28
N ILE A 285 23.41 19.16 21.03
CA ILE A 285 23.55 20.31 20.13
C ILE A 285 22.35 21.27 20.21
N ALA A 286 21.15 20.73 20.39
CA ALA A 286 19.91 21.49 20.23
C ALA A 286 18.88 21.20 21.33
N PRO A 287 19.20 21.37 22.63
CA PRO A 287 18.21 21.20 23.70
C PRO A 287 17.11 22.27 23.55
N GLY A 288 15.94 21.88 23.03
CA GLY A 288 14.74 22.72 22.97
C GLY A 288 14.52 23.52 21.69
N THR A 289 15.34 23.39 20.64
CA THR A 289 15.06 24.06 19.35
C THR A 289 14.27 23.13 18.42
N ASN A 290 13.11 23.56 17.94
CA ASN A 290 12.30 22.82 16.96
C ASN A 290 12.82 23.07 15.53
N VAL A 291 14.04 22.66 15.22
CA VAL A 291 14.49 22.64 13.82
C VAL A 291 13.90 21.44 13.09
N ILE A 292 13.43 21.68 11.87
CA ILE A 292 12.71 20.72 10.99
C ILE A 292 13.46 19.38 10.85
N SER A 293 14.81 19.38 10.94
CA SER A 293 15.64 18.16 10.90
C SER A 293 15.47 17.21 12.08
N ILE A 294 15.01 17.66 13.26
CA ILE A 294 14.87 16.79 14.45
C ILE A 294 13.79 15.72 14.22
N ASN A 295 12.73 16.06 13.48
CA ASN A 295 11.68 15.08 13.18
C ASN A 295 12.18 13.97 12.25
N PHE A 296 13.14 14.25 11.37
CA PHE A 296 13.74 13.23 10.49
C PHE A 296 14.65 12.28 11.28
N PHE A 297 15.52 12.79 12.15
CA PHE A 297 16.42 11.93 12.94
C PHE A 297 15.67 11.01 13.91
N ARG A 298 14.52 11.45 14.44
CA ARG A 298 13.62 10.60 15.23
C ARG A 298 13.13 9.35 14.48
N LEU A 299 13.10 9.35 13.14
CA LEU A 299 12.75 8.17 12.33
C LEU A 299 13.78 7.04 12.47
N PHE A 300 15.05 7.33 12.76
CA PHE A 300 16.06 6.28 12.98
C PHE A 300 15.74 5.42 14.21
N ARG A 301 14.96 5.92 15.18
CA ARG A 301 14.45 5.12 16.30
C ARG A 301 13.49 4.05 15.79
N VAL A 302 12.59 4.41 14.87
CA VAL A 302 11.63 3.49 14.23
C VAL A 302 12.35 2.50 13.32
N MET A 303 13.44 2.91 12.65
CA MET A 303 14.26 2.02 11.82
C MET A 303 14.85 0.82 12.59
N ARG A 304 14.92 0.88 13.93
CA ARG A 304 15.31 -0.30 14.75
C ARG A 304 14.36 -1.48 14.57
N LEU A 305 13.09 -1.24 14.22
CA LEU A 305 12.13 -2.29 13.88
C LEU A 305 12.57 -3.11 12.67
N VAL A 306 13.34 -2.51 11.75
CA VAL A 306 13.91 -3.22 10.59
C VAL A 306 14.89 -4.31 11.03
N LYS A 307 15.51 -4.21 12.22
CA LYS A 307 16.33 -5.29 12.79
C LYS A 307 15.52 -6.58 13.04
N VAL A 308 14.20 -6.50 13.19
CA VAL A 308 13.36 -7.71 13.29
C VAL A 308 13.38 -8.47 11.96
N LEU A 309 13.33 -7.74 10.84
CA LEU A 309 13.35 -8.32 9.49
C LEU A 309 14.70 -8.97 9.16
N SER A 310 15.80 -8.49 9.75
CA SER A 310 17.14 -9.06 9.55
C SER A 310 17.36 -10.39 10.29
N ARG A 311 16.50 -10.73 11.27
CA ARG A 311 16.59 -11.96 12.08
C ARG A 311 15.76 -13.12 11.53
N GLY A 312 14.63 -12.84 10.86
CA GLY A 312 13.79 -13.88 10.28
C GLY A 312 14.34 -14.40 8.96
N GLU A 313 15.00 -15.57 8.95
CA GLU A 313 15.51 -16.18 7.70
C GLU A 313 14.43 -16.36 6.64
N GLY A 314 13.22 -16.77 7.06
CA GLY A 314 12.06 -16.88 6.18
C GLY A 314 11.64 -15.53 5.58
N ILE A 315 11.52 -14.49 6.41
CA ILE A 315 11.15 -13.13 5.97
C ILE A 315 12.23 -12.57 5.02
N ARG A 316 13.51 -12.74 5.35
CA ARG A 316 14.62 -12.31 4.50
C ARG A 316 14.59 -12.99 3.14
N THR A 317 14.32 -14.29 3.11
CA THR A 317 14.22 -15.06 1.87
C THR A 317 13.02 -14.60 1.04
N LEU A 318 11.87 -14.35 1.67
CA LEU A 318 10.67 -13.81 1.00
C LEU A 318 10.91 -12.41 0.43
N LEU A 319 11.50 -11.50 1.21
CA LEU A 319 11.83 -10.15 0.74
C LEU A 319 12.87 -10.18 -0.38
N TRP A 320 13.91 -11.01 -0.24
CA TRP A 320 14.93 -11.14 -1.28
C TRP A 320 14.37 -11.70 -2.58
N THR A 321 13.53 -12.74 -2.50
CA THR A 321 12.86 -13.31 -3.68
C THR A 321 11.95 -12.28 -4.34
N PHE A 322 11.19 -11.50 -3.57
CA PHE A 322 10.37 -10.41 -4.08
C PHE A 322 11.20 -9.31 -4.77
N ILE A 323 12.28 -8.85 -4.13
CA ILE A 323 13.19 -7.85 -4.73
C ILE A 323 13.80 -8.37 -6.03
N LYS A 324 14.20 -9.65 -6.06
CA LYS A 324 14.74 -10.27 -7.27
C LYS A 324 13.70 -10.38 -8.39
N SER A 325 12.46 -10.71 -8.06
CA SER A 325 11.36 -10.71 -9.02
C SER A 325 11.11 -9.31 -9.61
N PHE A 326 11.18 -8.25 -8.80
CA PHE A 326 11.02 -6.88 -9.30
C PHE A 326 12.19 -6.44 -10.18
N GLN A 327 13.43 -6.77 -9.79
CA GLN A 327 14.64 -6.52 -10.59
C GLN A 327 14.63 -7.22 -11.95
N ALA A 328 13.87 -8.31 -12.10
CA ALA A 328 13.70 -9.01 -13.36
C ALA A 328 12.70 -8.33 -14.32
N LEU A 329 11.92 -7.34 -13.86
CA LEU A 329 10.84 -6.69 -14.62
C LEU A 329 11.00 -5.16 -14.80
N PRO A 330 12.21 -4.61 -15.07
CA PRO A 330 12.41 -3.16 -15.13
C PRO A 330 11.64 -2.49 -16.28
N TYR A 331 11.48 -3.18 -17.41
CA TYR A 331 10.77 -2.65 -18.57
C TYR A 331 9.26 -2.48 -18.34
N VAL A 332 8.66 -3.30 -17.46
CA VAL A 332 7.25 -3.14 -17.08
C VAL A 332 7.08 -1.87 -16.25
N ALA A 333 7.95 -1.65 -15.26
CA ALA A 333 7.95 -0.43 -14.46
C ALA A 333 8.19 0.83 -15.32
N LEU A 334 9.12 0.74 -16.28
CA LEU A 334 9.37 1.82 -17.24
C LEU A 334 8.15 2.15 -18.09
N LEU A 335 7.40 1.13 -18.55
CA LEU A 335 6.17 1.33 -19.31
C LEU A 335 5.10 2.07 -18.48
N ILE A 336 4.93 1.70 -17.20
CA ILE A 336 4.01 2.38 -16.28
C ILE A 336 4.45 3.84 -16.06
N ALA A 337 5.75 4.09 -15.84
CA ALA A 337 6.28 5.43 -15.68
C ALA A 337 6.09 6.28 -16.95
N MET A 338 6.29 5.69 -18.14
CA MET A 338 6.05 6.36 -19.42
C MET A 338 4.57 6.70 -19.61
N LEU A 339 3.66 5.81 -19.22
CA LEU A 339 2.23 6.06 -19.25
C LEU A 339 1.86 7.25 -18.34
N PHE A 340 2.37 7.29 -17.11
CA PHE A 340 2.15 8.43 -16.23
C PHE A 340 2.73 9.72 -16.80
N PHE A 341 3.93 9.67 -17.39
CA PHE A 341 4.54 10.84 -18.03
C PHE A 341 3.67 11.38 -19.18
N ILE A 342 3.19 10.51 -20.07
CA ILE A 342 2.33 10.90 -21.20
C ILE A 342 1.03 11.54 -20.70
N TYR A 343 0.32 10.90 -19.76
CA TYR A 343 -0.93 11.45 -19.23
C TYR A 343 -0.72 12.72 -18.40
N ALA A 344 0.43 12.87 -17.73
CA ALA A 344 0.78 14.10 -17.02
C ALA A 344 1.01 15.26 -18.01
N VAL A 345 1.73 15.02 -19.11
CA VAL A 345 1.94 16.04 -20.15
C VAL A 345 0.61 16.42 -20.82
N ILE A 346 -0.21 15.44 -21.18
CA ILE A 346 -1.55 15.68 -21.75
C ILE A 346 -2.43 16.46 -20.77
N GLY A 347 -2.36 16.18 -19.47
CA GLY A 347 -3.15 16.90 -18.46
C GLY A 347 -2.64 18.30 -18.11
N MET A 348 -1.38 18.61 -18.42
CA MET A 348 -0.82 19.97 -18.26
C MET A 348 -1.11 20.87 -19.46
N GLN A 349 -1.25 20.29 -20.65
CA GLN A 349 -1.66 21.00 -21.87
C GLN A 349 -3.18 21.21 -21.88
#